data_AF-A0A2M7PXQ2-F1
#
_entry.id   AF-A0A2M7PXQ2-F1
#
_cell.length_a   1.000
_cell.length_b   1.000
_cell.length_c   1.000
_cell.angle_alpha   90.00
_cell.angle_beta   90.00
_cell.angle_gamma   90.00
#
_symmetry.space_group_name_H-M   'P 1'
#
loop_
_entity.id
_entity.type
_entity.pdbx_description
1 polymer ?
#
loop_
_entity_poly.entity_id
_entity_poly.type
_entity_poly.pdbx_seq_one_letter_code
_entity_poly.pdbx_strand_id
1 'polypeptide(L)'
;MYEVPAGNDQFELEVTPPFGNEQITVYASTSPTGDLNLKNAGSVYLVTTAPKDIEIRTRGIAIKKKSTSQASASSPKRLTEFAESKIELQTEP
;
A
#
# COMPACT_ATOMS: atom_id res chain seq x y z
N MET A 1 -3.13 10.58 -13.18
CA MET A 1 -1.99 11.14 -12.43
C MET A 1 -2.00 10.49 -11.06
N TYR A 2 -0.89 9.91 -10.62
CA TYR A 2 -0.72 9.48 -9.22
C TYR A 2 0.09 10.59 -8.55
N GLU A 3 -0.55 11.36 -7.68
CA GLU A 3 0.11 12.42 -6.93
C GLU A 3 0.65 11.80 -5.64
N VAL A 4 1.92 12.06 -5.34
CA VAL A 4 2.51 11.67 -4.06
C VAL A 4 2.05 12.72 -3.05
N PRO A 5 1.50 12.31 -1.89
CA PRO A 5 1.13 13.23 -0.83
C PRO A 5 2.24 14.26 -0.59
N ALA A 6 1.93 15.55 -0.68
CA ALA A 6 2.90 16.59 -0.38
C ALA A 6 3.18 16.57 1.14
N GLY A 7 4.35 17.02 1.59
CA GLY A 7 4.75 16.93 3.00
C GLY A 7 3.82 17.61 4.03
N ASN A 8 2.78 18.32 3.56
CA ASN A 8 1.76 18.96 4.38
C ASN A 8 0.38 18.26 4.29
N ASP A 9 0.28 17.09 3.67
CA ASP A 9 -0.97 16.34 3.62
C ASP A 9 -1.34 15.91 5.05
N GLN A 10 -2.47 16.43 5.51
CA GLN A 10 -3.04 16.14 6.83
C GLN A 10 -4.27 15.29 6.63
N PHE A 11 -4.34 14.17 7.35
CA PHE A 11 -5.51 13.31 7.39
C PHE A 11 -6.10 13.37 8.79
N GLU A 12 -7.42 13.57 8.88
CA GLU A 12 -8.16 13.49 10.13
C GLU A 12 -8.79 12.10 10.24
N LEU A 13 -8.56 11.41 11.35
CA LEU A 13 -9.15 10.11 11.66
C LEU A 13 -10.13 10.29 12.81
N GLU A 14 -11.41 10.17 12.52
CA GLU A 14 -12.45 10.11 13.55
C GLU A 14 -12.63 8.66 14.00
N VAL A 15 -12.37 8.39 15.28
CA VAL A 15 -12.56 7.08 15.89
C VAL A 15 -13.84 7.11 16.74
N THR A 16 -14.69 6.10 16.56
CA THR A 16 -15.89 5.89 17.38
C THR A 16 -15.78 4.56 18.14
N PRO A 17 -16.46 4.40 19.29
CA PRO A 17 -16.43 3.15 20.03
C PRO A 17 -16.79 1.93 19.17
N PRO A 18 -16.17 0.75 19.41
CA PRO A 18 -15.32 0.42 20.55
C PRO A 18 -13.87 0.90 20.41
N PHE A 19 -13.33 1.47 21.49
CA PHE A 19 -11.92 1.85 21.58
C PHE A 19 -11.01 0.64 21.82
N GLY A 20 -9.74 0.74 21.44
CA GLY A 20 -8.77 -0.33 21.61
C GLY A 20 -7.42 -0.02 20.97
N ASN A 21 -6.63 -1.09 20.79
CA ASN A 21 -5.36 -1.00 20.11
C ASN A 21 -5.56 -1.15 18.60
N GLU A 22 -5.16 -0.13 17.87
CA GLU A 22 -5.19 -0.08 16.42
C GLU A 22 -3.78 0.04 15.86
N GLN A 23 -3.57 -0.46 14.65
CA GLN A 23 -2.31 -0.31 13.94
C GLN A 23 -2.58 0.33 12.59
N ILE A 24 -1.99 1.50 12.35
CA ILE A 24 -2.00 2.13 11.04
C ILE A 24 -0.67 1.83 10.36
N THR A 25 -0.74 1.31 9.14
CA THR A 25 0.44 1.03 8.31
C THR A 25 0.33 1.78 7.00
N VAL A 26 1.32 2.61 6.70
CA VAL A 26 1.40 3.39 5.45
C VAL A 26 2.45 2.76 4.55
N TYR A 27 2.04 2.43 3.33
CA TYR A 27 2.92 1.92 2.28
C TYR A 27 3.07 2.97 1.19
N ALA A 28 4.30 3.39 0.91
CA ALA A 28 4.63 4.35 -0.15
C ALA A 28 5.64 3.74 -1.12
N SER A 29 5.47 3.99 -2.42
CA SER A 29 6.31 3.42 -3.46
C SER A 29 6.42 4.35 -4.67
N THR A 30 7.61 4.45 -5.27
CA THR A 30 7.83 5.22 -6.52
C THR A 30 7.38 4.46 -7.77
N SER A 31 6.92 3.22 -7.61
CA SER A 31 6.22 2.44 -8.64
C SER A 31 4.88 1.91 -8.11
N PRO A 32 3.95 1.49 -8.97
CA PRO A 32 2.69 0.90 -8.51
C PRO A 32 2.90 -0.20 -7.46
N THR A 33 2.24 -0.04 -6.32
CA THR A 33 2.08 -1.06 -5.27
C THR A 33 1.39 -2.30 -5.88
N GLY A 34 1.73 -3.50 -5.42
CA GLY A 34 1.14 -4.73 -5.99
C GLY A 34 -0.36 -4.88 -5.70
N ASP A 35 -0.96 -5.96 -6.21
CA ASP A 35 -2.41 -6.12 -6.25
C ASP A 35 -2.99 -6.54 -4.88
N LEU A 36 -3.77 -5.62 -4.29
CA LEU A 36 -4.64 -5.90 -3.17
C LEU A 36 -6.04 -6.25 -3.69
N ASN A 37 -6.68 -7.24 -3.07
CA ASN A 37 -8.11 -7.44 -3.20
C ASN A 37 -8.82 -6.32 -2.45
N LEU A 38 -9.62 -5.55 -3.18
CA LEU A 38 -10.34 -4.39 -2.69
C LEU A 38 -11.84 -4.54 -2.98
N LYS A 39 -12.67 -4.11 -2.04
CA LYS A 39 -14.10 -3.91 -2.25
C LYS A 39 -14.37 -2.40 -2.22
N ASN A 40 -15.05 -1.90 -3.24
CA ASN A 40 -15.46 -0.49 -3.27
C ASN A 40 -16.41 -0.20 -2.09
N ALA A 41 -16.10 0.83 -1.31
CA ALA A 41 -16.89 1.32 -0.18
C ALA A 41 -17.15 2.83 -0.29
N GLY A 42 -17.29 3.34 -1.53
CA GLY A 42 -17.50 4.77 -1.81
C GLY A 42 -16.18 5.51 -2.02
N SER A 43 -15.89 6.49 -1.16
CA SER A 43 -14.66 7.29 -1.21
C SER A 43 -13.40 6.53 -0.78
N VAL A 44 -13.57 5.35 -0.17
CA VAL A 44 -12.48 4.48 0.28
C VAL A 44 -12.70 3.05 -0.22
N TYR A 45 -11.63 2.24 -0.15
CA TYR A 45 -11.69 0.81 -0.43
C TYR A 45 -11.57 0.00 0.86
N LEU A 46 -12.44 -0.98 1.04
CA LEU A 46 -12.25 -2.01 2.04
C LEU A 46 -11.25 -3.03 1.51
N VAL A 47 -10.15 -3.23 2.25
CA VAL A 47 -9.15 -4.25 1.91
C VAL A 47 -9.67 -5.62 2.34
N THR A 48 -9.89 -6.50 1.36
CA THR A 48 -10.33 -7.89 1.60
C THR A 48 -9.19 -8.90 1.49
N THR A 49 -7.98 -8.41 1.22
CA THR A 49 -6.74 -9.20 1.28
C THR A 49 -6.50 -9.66 2.72
N ALA A 50 -6.12 -10.92 2.91
CA ALA A 50 -5.80 -11.41 4.25
C ALA A 50 -4.63 -10.59 4.85
N PRO A 51 -4.68 -10.17 6.13
CA PRO A 51 -3.69 -9.27 6.71
C PRO A 51 -2.23 -9.71 6.51
N LYS A 52 -1.96 -11.01 6.68
CA LYS A 52 -0.64 -11.63 6.47
C LYS A 52 -0.06 -11.47 5.05
N ASP A 53 -0.92 -11.24 4.06
CA ASP A 53 -0.53 -11.17 2.65
C ASP A 53 -0.39 -9.71 2.17
N ILE A 54 -0.82 -8.72 2.97
CA ILE A 54 -0.80 -7.30 2.59
C ILE A 54 0.64 -6.83 2.38
N GLU A 55 1.52 -7.03 3.36
CA GLU A 55 2.93 -6.57 3.29
C GLU A 55 3.67 -7.13 2.07
N ILE A 56 3.48 -8.42 1.78
CA ILE A 56 4.15 -9.09 0.66
C ILE A 56 3.63 -8.54 -0.67
N ARG A 57 2.31 -8.29 -0.76
CA ARG A 57 1.69 -7.75 -1.97
C ARG A 57 1.99 -6.27 -2.18
N THR A 58 2.10 -5.47 -1.11
CA THR A 58 2.36 -4.03 -1.24
C THR A 58 3.81 -3.71 -1.61
N ARG A 59 4.77 -4.55 -1.23
CA ARG A 59 6.20 -4.39 -1.58
C ARG A 59 6.53 -4.52 -3.07
N GLY A 60 5.54 -4.71 -3.95
CA GLY A 60 5.72 -4.74 -5.40
C GLY A 60 6.56 -5.92 -5.91
N ILE A 61 6.83 -6.93 -5.05
CA ILE A 61 7.57 -8.14 -5.42
C ILE A 61 6.62 -9.09 -6.15
N ALA A 62 6.37 -8.81 -7.42
CA ALA A 62 5.68 -9.74 -8.31
C ALA A 62 6.70 -10.64 -9.01
N ILE A 63 6.85 -11.89 -8.58
CA ILE A 63 7.60 -12.90 -9.33
C ILE A 63 6.76 -13.27 -10.55
N LYS A 64 6.99 -12.59 -11.68
CA LYS A 64 6.37 -12.92 -12.97
C LYS A 64 7.17 -14.02 -13.65
N LYS A 65 6.49 -15.07 -14.12
CA LYS A 65 7.11 -16.10 -14.97
C LYS A 65 7.68 -15.40 -16.21
N LYS A 66 8.98 -15.57 -16.47
CA LYS A 66 9.63 -15.05 -17.68
C LYS A 66 8.97 -15.71 -18.90
N SER A 67 8.22 -14.95 -19.70
CA SER A 67 7.74 -15.44 -20.99
C SER A 67 8.96 -15.59 -21.91
N THR A 68 9.07 -16.75 -22.56
CA THR A 68 10.19 -17.10 -23.46
C THR A 68 10.14 -16.39 -24.82
N SER A 69 9.26 -15.41 -24.99
CA SER A 69 8.99 -14.77 -26.27
C SER A 69 8.95 -13.25 -26.16
N GLN A 70 10.06 -12.64 -25.74
CA GLN A 70 10.40 -11.26 -26.08
C GLN A 70 11.87 -11.01 -25.74
N ALA A 71 12.72 -11.20 -26.73
CA ALA A 71 13.98 -10.46 -26.78
C ALA A 71 13.61 -9.00 -27.07
N SER A 72 13.66 -8.11 -26.07
CA SER A 72 13.85 -6.68 -26.31
C SER A 72 14.10 -5.89 -25.02
N ALA A 73 15.16 -5.08 -25.13
CA ALA A 73 15.44 -3.86 -24.38
C ALA A 73 15.53 -3.99 -22.86
N SER A 74 16.78 -4.04 -22.38
CA SER A 74 17.18 -3.50 -21.09
C SER A 74 16.89 -1.99 -21.05
N SER A 75 15.63 -1.61 -20.92
CA SER A 75 15.27 -0.29 -20.40
C SER A 75 15.97 -0.13 -19.05
N PRO A 76 16.55 1.03 -18.71
CA PRO A 76 17.17 1.22 -17.42
C PRO A 76 16.11 0.90 -16.37
N LYS A 77 16.36 -0.16 -15.59
CA LYS A 77 15.51 -0.57 -14.48
C LYS A 77 15.58 0.57 -13.48
N ARG A 78 14.65 1.51 -13.57
CA ARG A 78 14.52 2.63 -12.63
C ARG A 78 14.50 2.02 -11.24
N LEU A 79 15.38 2.47 -10.36
CA LEU A 79 15.39 2.02 -8.98
C LEU A 79 14.03 2.40 -8.40
N THR A 80 13.29 1.39 -7.94
CA THR A 80 12.05 1.60 -7.20
C THR A 80 12.44 1.79 -5.74
N GLU A 81 11.93 2.85 -5.14
CA GLU A 81 12.04 3.11 -3.70
C GLU A 81 10.70 2.75 -3.06
N PHE A 82 10.77 2.11 -1.90
CA PHE A 82 9.63 1.70 -1.11
C PHE A 82 9.87 2.09 0.35
N ALA A 83 8.84 2.62 0.99
CA ALA A 83 8.83 2.96 2.40
C ALA A 83 7.60 2.36 3.08
N GLU A 84 7.80 1.88 4.30
CA GLU A 84 6.75 1.36 5.19
C GLU A 84 6.88 2.09 6.52
N SER A 85 5.77 2.63 7.02
CA SER A 85 5.68 3.20 8.36
C SER A 85 4.54 2.55 9.12
N LYS A 86 4.81 2.17 10.37
CA LYS A 86 3.85 1.54 11.27
C LYS A 86 3.72 2.38 12.51
N ILE A 87 2.49 2.69 12.89
CA ILE A 87 2.18 3.34 14.15
C ILE A 87 1.10 2.53 14.86
N GLU A 88 1.36 2.23 16.13
CA GLU A 88 0.36 1.67 17.04
C GLU A 88 -0.35 2.83 17.73
N LEU A 89 -1.67 2.77 17.77
CA LEU A 89 -2.53 3.76 18.38
C LEU A 89 -3.39 3.08 19.43
N GLN A 90 -3.39 3.63 20.64
CA GLN A 90 -4.40 3.30 21.64
C GLN A 90 -5.49 4.36 21.52
N THR A 91 -6.68 3.93 21.08
CA THR A 91 -7.82 4.83 20.99
C THR A 91 -8.49 4.92 22.37
N GLU A 92 -8.88 6.14 22.75
CA GLU A 92 -9.50 6.48 24.03
C GLU A 92 -10.60 7.53 23.79
N PRO A 93 -11.53 7.75 24.75
CA PRO A 93 -12.59 8.75 24.64
C PRO A 93 -12.12 10.19 24.46
#